data_AF-A0A365MM64-F1
#
_entry.id   AF-A0A365MM64-F1
#
_cell.length_a   1.000
_cell.length_b   1.000
_cell.length_c   1.000
_cell.angle_alpha   90.00
_cell.angle_beta   90.00
_cell.angle_gamma   90.00
#
_symmetry.space_group_name_H-M   'P 1'
#
loop_
_entity.id
_entity.type
_entity.pdbx_description
1 polymer ?
#
loop_
_entity_poly.entity_id
_entity_poly.type
_entity_poly.pdbx_seq_one_letter_code
_entity_poly.pdbx_strand_id
1 'polypeptide(L)'
;MATSADDTLFHETQISSTITQESALDFYREHGIYYREDAEIGNLAATLGHEALTLKGMADLTSLALKDQRARSIINPFLAGKFMTYYVLGRDRGKYYAHTTEPDQDHRIIIYMWPRGTRLEFAHKSHTRTFEGVAAANRLSQIPYIQLHGLNEFRINLDIGGMVIMHPRLAFTVEDTQGTATGYVFELPKTNPQPL
;
A
#
# COMPACT_ATOMS: atom_id res chain seq x y z
N MET A 1 -10.68 16.35 23.61
CA MET A 1 -9.74 15.34 23.08
C MET A 1 -8.86 16.06 22.09
N ALA A 2 -7.55 16.12 22.33
CA ALA A 2 -6.63 16.72 21.35
C ALA A 2 -6.56 15.77 20.15
N THR A 3 -7.00 16.23 18.98
CA THR A 3 -6.75 15.55 17.72
C THR A 3 -5.24 15.43 17.55
N SER A 4 -4.74 14.21 17.36
CA SER A 4 -3.32 14.01 17.11
C SER A 4 -2.95 14.68 15.78
N ALA A 5 -1.71 15.14 15.61
CA ALA A 5 -1.28 15.71 14.33
C ALA A 5 -1.51 14.72 13.16
N ASP A 6 -1.41 13.42 13.44
CA ASP A 6 -1.65 12.35 12.47
C ASP A 6 -3.11 12.26 12.02
N ASP A 7 -4.08 12.62 12.87
CA ASP A 7 -5.52 12.65 12.51
C ASP A 7 -5.81 13.66 11.39
N THR A 8 -4.93 14.64 11.21
CA THR A 8 -5.02 15.62 10.12
C THR A 8 -4.34 15.18 8.83
N LEU A 9 -3.51 14.13 8.89
CA LEU A 9 -2.76 13.60 7.75
C LEU A 9 -3.51 12.47 7.02
N PHE A 10 -4.31 11.70 7.74
CA PHE A 10 -5.02 10.52 7.22
C PHE A 10 -6.52 10.73 7.24
N HIS A 11 -7.09 11.06 6.08
CA HIS A 11 -8.55 11.09 5.89
C HIS A 11 -9.02 9.77 5.30
N GLU A 12 -10.26 9.37 5.58
CA GLU A 12 -10.71 8.03 5.21
C GLU A 12 -10.55 7.70 3.72
N THR A 13 -10.70 8.65 2.78
CA THR A 13 -10.61 8.37 1.34
C THR A 13 -9.27 8.72 0.70
N GLN A 14 -8.40 9.46 1.40
CA GLN A 14 -7.11 9.91 0.86
C GLN A 14 -6.19 10.48 1.94
N ILE A 15 -4.90 10.56 1.65
CA ILE A 15 -3.99 11.37 2.47
C ILE A 15 -4.30 12.87 2.34
N SER A 16 -3.91 13.65 3.34
CA SER A 16 -4.13 15.10 3.41
C SER A 16 -3.71 15.82 2.13
N SER A 17 -4.50 16.83 1.74
CA SER A 17 -4.20 17.72 0.62
C SER A 17 -3.05 18.68 0.90
N THR A 18 -2.59 18.79 2.15
CA THR A 18 -1.41 19.60 2.49
C THR A 18 -0.10 18.93 2.04
N ILE A 19 -0.12 17.62 1.78
CA ILE A 19 1.01 16.90 1.22
C ILE A 19 1.10 17.22 -0.27
N THR A 20 2.19 17.85 -0.66
CA THR A 20 2.46 18.31 -2.03
C THR A 20 3.16 17.25 -2.85
N GLN A 21 3.36 17.51 -4.14
CA GLN A 21 4.13 16.62 -5.03
C GLN A 21 5.58 16.45 -4.55
N GLU A 22 6.19 17.52 -4.06
CA GLU A 22 7.59 17.58 -3.64
C GLU A 22 7.82 16.82 -2.34
N SER A 23 6.82 16.82 -1.44
CA SER A 23 6.89 16.16 -0.13
C SER A 23 6.32 14.73 -0.12
N ALA A 24 5.67 14.29 -1.20
CA ALA A 24 4.99 13.00 -1.25
C ALA A 24 5.90 11.79 -1.01
N LEU A 25 7.13 11.81 -1.55
CA LEU A 25 8.08 10.71 -1.36
C LEU A 25 8.56 10.63 0.10
N ASP A 26 8.87 11.77 0.70
CA ASP A 26 9.33 11.82 2.10
C ASP A 26 8.18 11.49 3.06
N PHE A 27 6.96 11.95 2.78
CA PHE A 27 5.75 11.53 3.47
C PHE A 27 5.57 10.01 3.42
N TYR A 28 5.70 9.40 2.23
CA TYR A 28 5.60 7.95 2.08
C TYR A 28 6.70 7.23 2.88
N ARG A 29 7.95 7.70 2.84
CA ARG A 29 9.05 7.11 3.62
C ARG A 29 8.81 7.23 5.13
N GLU A 30 8.26 8.36 5.56
CA GLU A 30 8.01 8.61 6.97
C GLU A 30 6.84 7.78 7.51
N HIS A 31 5.77 7.61 6.73
CA HIS A 31 4.51 7.02 7.20
C HIS A 31 4.25 5.62 6.66
N GLY A 32 4.97 5.21 5.62
CA GLY A 32 4.89 3.90 4.99
C GLY A 32 3.67 3.71 4.10
N ILE A 33 2.90 4.76 3.81
CA ILE A 33 1.65 4.64 3.05
C ILE A 33 1.31 5.91 2.26
N TYR A 34 0.69 5.71 1.09
CA TYR A 34 -0.04 6.72 0.32
C TYR A 34 -1.31 6.08 -0.23
N TYR A 35 -2.45 6.77 -0.20
CA TYR A 35 -3.68 6.23 -0.78
C TYR A 35 -4.60 7.32 -1.27
N ARG A 36 -5.48 6.90 -2.17
CA ARG A 36 -6.51 7.74 -2.75
C ARG A 36 -7.62 6.87 -3.36
N GLU A 37 -8.85 7.27 -3.07
CA GLU A 37 -10.04 6.82 -3.77
C GLU A 37 -10.07 7.37 -5.21
N ASP A 38 -10.30 6.48 -6.18
CA ASP A 38 -10.26 6.80 -7.61
C ASP A 38 -11.18 5.87 -8.40
N ALA A 39 -12.17 6.47 -9.09
CA ALA A 39 -13.18 5.73 -9.83
C ALA A 39 -12.64 5.04 -11.09
N GLU A 40 -11.60 5.58 -11.74
CA GLU A 40 -10.98 4.94 -12.92
C GLU A 40 -10.26 3.67 -12.48
N ILE A 41 -9.53 3.74 -11.36
CA ILE A 41 -8.86 2.57 -10.78
C ILE A 41 -9.89 1.55 -10.28
N GLY A 42 -10.98 1.99 -9.65
CA GLY A 42 -12.06 1.09 -9.23
C GLY A 42 -12.77 0.41 -10.40
N ASN A 43 -12.97 1.11 -11.52
CA ASN A 43 -13.48 0.51 -12.76
C ASN A 43 -12.49 -0.52 -13.32
N LEU A 44 -11.21 -0.17 -13.37
CA LEU A 44 -10.15 -1.06 -13.85
C LEU A 44 -10.10 -2.36 -13.03
N ALA A 45 -10.19 -2.25 -11.69
CA ALA A 45 -10.25 -3.38 -10.78
C ALA A 45 -11.44 -4.32 -11.06
N ALA A 46 -12.59 -3.76 -11.45
CA ALA A 46 -13.79 -4.53 -11.76
C ALA A 46 -13.72 -5.25 -13.12
N THR A 47 -12.96 -4.73 -14.09
CA THR A 47 -12.95 -5.24 -15.46
C THR A 47 -11.75 -6.12 -15.79
N LEU A 48 -10.61 -5.98 -15.11
CA LEU A 48 -9.38 -6.70 -15.45
C LEU A 48 -9.50 -8.22 -15.31
N GLY A 49 -10.23 -8.72 -14.32
CA GLY A 49 -10.32 -10.16 -14.04
C GLY A 49 -8.94 -10.81 -13.95
N HIS A 50 -8.69 -11.84 -14.76
CA HIS A 50 -7.39 -12.52 -14.80
C HIS A 50 -6.24 -11.66 -15.37
N GLU A 51 -6.54 -10.64 -16.18
CA GLU A 51 -5.49 -9.74 -16.72
C GLU A 51 -4.82 -8.93 -15.61
N ALA A 52 -5.45 -8.77 -14.44
CA ALA A 52 -4.82 -8.15 -13.28
C ALA A 52 -3.51 -8.87 -12.90
N LEU A 53 -3.41 -10.18 -13.17
CA LEU A 53 -2.24 -11.02 -12.87
C LEU A 53 -1.28 -11.11 -14.06
N THR A 54 -1.09 -10.00 -14.76
CA THR A 54 -0.19 -9.92 -15.91
C THR A 54 0.59 -8.61 -15.89
N LEU A 55 1.65 -8.52 -16.69
CA LEU A 55 2.38 -7.27 -16.91
C LEU A 55 1.49 -6.18 -17.53
N LYS A 56 0.46 -6.56 -18.30
CA LYS A 56 -0.50 -5.63 -18.87
C LYS A 56 -1.35 -4.98 -17.77
N GLY A 57 -1.96 -5.77 -16.88
CA GLY A 57 -2.75 -5.24 -15.76
C GLY A 57 -1.92 -4.34 -14.84
N MET A 58 -0.66 -4.72 -14.58
CA MET A 58 0.31 -3.89 -13.87
C MET A 58 0.55 -2.54 -14.57
N ALA A 59 0.77 -2.55 -15.89
CA ALA A 59 1.01 -1.36 -16.68
C ALA A 59 -0.25 -0.45 -16.73
N ASP A 60 -1.43 -1.04 -16.85
CA ASP A 60 -2.71 -0.34 -16.86
C ASP A 60 -2.93 0.41 -15.53
N LEU A 61 -2.73 -0.25 -14.39
CA LEU A 61 -2.78 0.42 -13.07
C LEU A 61 -1.73 1.52 -12.96
N THR A 62 -0.49 1.22 -13.34
CA THR A 62 0.62 2.18 -13.23
C THR A 62 0.32 3.43 -14.04
N SER A 63 -0.20 3.29 -15.25
CA SER A 63 -0.60 4.41 -16.10
C SER A 63 -1.63 5.33 -15.42
N LEU A 64 -2.64 4.74 -14.76
CA LEU A 64 -3.63 5.51 -13.99
C LEU A 64 -3.01 6.17 -12.74
N ALA A 65 -2.22 5.42 -11.98
CA ALA A 65 -1.55 5.89 -10.77
C ALA A 65 -0.66 7.11 -11.05
N LEU A 66 0.07 7.08 -12.17
CA LEU A 66 0.97 8.16 -12.58
C LEU A 66 0.22 9.44 -13.00
N LYS A 67 -1.11 9.45 -13.18
CA LYS A 67 -1.86 10.70 -13.43
C LYS A 67 -1.83 11.62 -12.20
N ASP A 68 -1.81 11.05 -11.00
CA ASP A 68 -1.63 11.78 -9.75
C ASP A 68 -0.15 12.13 -9.56
N GLN A 69 0.17 13.42 -9.48
CA GLN A 69 1.56 13.88 -9.37
C GLN A 69 2.25 13.43 -8.07
N ARG A 70 1.51 13.29 -6.97
CA ARG A 70 2.06 12.85 -5.68
C ARG A 70 2.37 11.36 -5.71
N ALA A 71 1.45 10.56 -6.23
CA ALA A 71 1.69 9.13 -6.47
C ALA A 71 2.86 8.91 -7.45
N ARG A 72 2.92 9.70 -8.53
CA ARG A 72 4.04 9.70 -9.49
C ARG A 72 5.39 9.95 -8.81
N SER A 73 5.49 10.92 -7.91
CA SER A 73 6.73 11.18 -7.15
C SER A 73 7.18 9.97 -6.32
N ILE A 74 6.24 9.18 -5.79
CA ILE A 74 6.53 7.98 -5.01
C ILE A 74 6.91 6.80 -5.91
N ILE A 75 6.18 6.60 -7.01
CA ILE A 75 6.27 5.40 -7.85
C ILE A 75 7.48 5.45 -8.80
N ASN A 76 7.77 6.61 -9.39
CA ASN A 76 8.80 6.76 -10.43
C ASN A 76 10.18 6.18 -10.06
N PRO A 77 10.73 6.38 -8.84
CA PRO A 77 11.99 5.78 -8.45
C PRO A 77 12.04 4.25 -8.57
N PHE A 78 10.90 3.59 -8.32
CA PHE A 78 10.78 2.13 -8.33
C PHE A 78 10.50 1.57 -9.72
N LEU A 79 9.86 2.34 -10.61
CA LEU A 79 9.66 1.93 -12.01
C LEU A 79 10.97 1.84 -12.81
N ALA A 80 11.98 2.60 -12.41
CA ALA A 80 13.33 2.47 -12.96
C ALA A 80 14.01 1.15 -12.57
N GLY A 81 13.50 0.49 -11.53
CA GLY A 81 14.02 -0.76 -11.00
C GLY A 81 13.34 -1.98 -11.60
N LYS A 82 12.98 -2.94 -10.76
CA LYS A 82 12.50 -4.26 -11.18
C LYS A 82 11.11 -4.56 -10.65
N PHE A 83 10.24 -5.02 -11.54
CA PHE A 83 9.01 -5.71 -11.14
C PHE A 83 9.33 -7.10 -10.58
N MET A 84 8.83 -7.39 -9.39
CA MET A 84 9.16 -8.62 -8.66
C MET A 84 8.05 -9.66 -8.78
N THR A 85 6.82 -9.30 -8.41
CA THR A 85 5.70 -10.23 -8.38
C THR A 85 4.36 -9.50 -8.24
N TYR A 86 3.27 -10.24 -8.41
CA TYR A 86 1.92 -9.82 -8.07
C TYR A 86 1.25 -10.86 -7.16
N TYR A 87 0.21 -10.45 -6.43
CA TYR A 87 -0.65 -11.35 -5.67
C TYR A 87 -2.04 -10.78 -5.51
N VAL A 88 -2.98 -11.67 -5.14
CA VAL A 88 -4.39 -11.34 -4.91
C VAL A 88 -4.65 -11.34 -3.42
N LEU A 89 -5.40 -10.36 -2.96
CA LEU A 89 -5.83 -10.25 -1.57
C LEU A 89 -7.34 -10.09 -1.49
N GLY A 90 -7.99 -11.02 -0.81
CA GLY A 90 -9.42 -10.95 -0.51
C GLY A 90 -9.67 -10.47 0.91
N ARG A 91 -10.94 -10.51 1.30
CA ARG A 91 -11.38 -10.25 2.66
C ARG A 91 -10.84 -11.31 3.63
N ASP A 92 -10.27 -10.86 4.75
CA ASP A 92 -9.92 -11.73 5.88
C ASP A 92 -9.93 -10.91 7.18
N ARG A 93 -11.16 -10.70 7.67
CA ARG A 93 -11.47 -9.77 8.75
C ARG A 93 -10.76 -10.11 10.05
N GLY A 94 -10.26 -9.10 10.75
CA GLY A 94 -9.66 -9.26 12.08
C GLY A 94 -8.24 -9.86 12.08
N LYS A 95 -7.61 -9.98 10.91
CA LYS A 95 -6.20 -10.37 10.79
C LYS A 95 -5.40 -9.25 10.15
N TYR A 96 -4.30 -8.90 10.80
CA TYR A 96 -3.34 -7.95 10.25
C TYR A 96 -2.28 -8.68 9.45
N TYR A 97 -1.95 -8.10 8.31
CA TYR A 97 -0.97 -8.60 7.38
C TYR A 97 0.05 -7.52 7.05
N ALA A 98 1.27 -7.95 6.75
CA ALA A 98 2.25 -7.19 6.00
C ALA A 98 2.78 -8.06 4.87
N HIS A 99 3.37 -7.48 3.83
CA HIS A 99 4.02 -8.30 2.79
C HIS A 99 5.19 -9.09 3.35
N THR A 100 5.93 -8.49 4.27
CA THR A 100 7.02 -9.15 4.98
C THR A 100 7.25 -8.45 6.33
N THR A 101 7.81 -9.18 7.29
CA THR A 101 8.30 -8.64 8.57
C THR A 101 9.83 -8.49 8.61
N GLU A 102 10.52 -8.93 7.56
CA GLU A 102 11.97 -8.83 7.44
C GLU A 102 12.43 -7.35 7.48
N PRO A 103 13.60 -7.06 8.07
CA PRO A 103 14.18 -5.72 8.08
C PRO A 103 14.61 -5.27 6.67
N ASP A 104 15.02 -4.01 6.57
CA ASP A 104 15.67 -3.42 5.39
C ASP A 104 14.86 -3.50 4.09
N GLN A 105 13.57 -3.17 4.14
CA GLN A 105 12.63 -3.29 3.01
C GLN A 105 12.31 -1.97 2.29
N ASP A 106 12.95 -0.87 2.67
CA ASP A 106 12.72 0.48 2.12
C ASP A 106 13.02 0.57 0.62
N HIS A 107 13.79 -0.38 0.10
CA HIS A 107 14.10 -0.54 -1.32
C HIS A 107 12.93 -1.11 -2.14
N ARG A 108 11.76 -1.36 -1.54
CA ARG A 108 10.57 -1.91 -2.20
C ARG A 108 9.32 -1.10 -1.92
N ILE A 109 8.39 -1.13 -2.87
CA ILE A 109 7.02 -0.63 -2.71
C ILE A 109 6.02 -1.71 -3.16
N ILE A 110 4.80 -1.58 -2.66
CA ILE A 110 3.67 -2.36 -3.14
C ILE A 110 2.60 -1.37 -3.57
N ILE A 111 2.11 -1.54 -4.80
CA ILE A 111 0.99 -0.76 -5.32
C ILE A 111 -0.22 -1.70 -5.37
N TYR A 112 -1.21 -1.43 -4.54
CA TYR A 112 -2.46 -2.14 -4.53
C TYR A 112 -3.51 -1.42 -5.36
N MET A 113 -4.17 -2.17 -6.22
CA MET A 113 -5.43 -1.80 -6.85
C MET A 113 -6.57 -2.45 -6.07
N TRP A 114 -7.46 -1.62 -5.52
CA TRP A 114 -8.59 -2.05 -4.72
C TRP A 114 -9.91 -1.87 -5.47
N PRO A 115 -10.79 -2.88 -5.46
CA PRO A 115 -12.13 -2.75 -6.01
C PRO A 115 -13.01 -1.87 -5.12
N ARG A 116 -14.22 -1.60 -5.62
CA ARG A 116 -15.26 -0.84 -4.92
C ARG A 116 -15.66 -1.45 -3.58
N GLY A 117 -16.22 -0.61 -2.71
CA GLY A 117 -16.71 -0.99 -1.40
C GLY A 117 -15.62 -1.58 -0.49
N THR A 118 -14.38 -1.14 -0.65
CA THR A 118 -13.25 -1.62 0.15
C THR A 118 -13.10 -0.78 1.43
N ARG A 119 -12.94 -1.47 2.56
CA ARG A 119 -12.66 -0.92 3.89
C ARG A 119 -11.39 -1.57 4.44
N LEU A 120 -10.38 -0.76 4.70
CA LEU A 120 -9.10 -1.18 5.26
C LEU A 120 -8.84 -0.44 6.57
N GLU A 121 -8.00 -1.04 7.41
CA GLU A 121 -7.36 -0.34 8.51
C GLU A 121 -5.85 -0.60 8.46
N PHE A 122 -5.03 0.38 8.84
CA PHE A 122 -3.60 0.19 8.97
C PHE A 122 -3.10 0.69 10.33
N ALA A 123 -2.11 -0.02 10.87
CA ALA A 123 -1.42 0.38 12.09
C ALA A 123 -0.29 1.35 11.73
N HIS A 124 -0.46 2.63 12.02
CA HIS A 124 0.49 3.68 11.65
C HIS A 124 1.85 3.46 12.29
N LYS A 125 2.92 3.77 11.56
CA LYS A 125 4.33 3.53 11.95
C LYS A 125 4.68 2.06 12.24
N SER A 126 3.81 1.09 11.97
CA SER A 126 4.14 -0.33 12.19
C SER A 126 5.38 -0.76 11.39
N HIS A 127 5.58 -0.18 10.19
CA HIS A 127 6.72 -0.51 9.32
C HIS A 127 8.09 -0.18 9.92
N THR A 128 8.16 0.66 10.96
CA THR A 128 9.41 1.02 11.64
C THR A 128 9.73 0.10 12.81
N ARG A 129 8.80 -0.79 13.20
CA ARG A 129 8.96 -1.74 14.30
C ARG A 129 9.23 -3.14 13.79
N THR A 130 9.88 -3.94 14.63
CA THR A 130 10.10 -5.37 14.37
C THR A 130 8.93 -6.16 14.93
N PHE A 131 8.39 -7.07 14.12
CA PHE A 131 7.33 -7.98 14.50
C PHE A 131 7.68 -9.41 14.11
N GLU A 132 7.17 -10.36 14.86
CA GLU A 132 7.15 -11.77 14.45
C GLU A 132 5.95 -12.01 13.56
N GLY A 133 6.21 -12.34 12.29
CA GLY A 133 5.18 -12.68 11.31
C GLY A 133 5.04 -14.19 11.13
N VAL A 134 3.81 -14.66 10.90
CA VAL A 134 3.52 -16.04 10.51
C VAL A 134 3.15 -16.07 9.04
N ALA A 135 3.81 -16.91 8.25
CA ALA A 135 3.48 -17.05 6.83
C ALA A 135 2.01 -17.47 6.64
N ALA A 136 1.28 -16.72 5.83
CA ALA A 136 -0.13 -16.97 5.53
C ALA A 136 -0.31 -17.49 4.10
N ALA A 137 -1.45 -18.15 3.84
CA ALA A 137 -1.76 -18.76 2.54
C ALA A 137 -1.84 -17.75 1.38
N ASN A 138 -2.04 -16.46 1.68
CA ASN A 138 -2.09 -15.34 0.73
C ASN A 138 -0.68 -14.78 0.38
N ARG A 139 0.40 -15.45 0.79
CA ARG A 139 1.81 -15.02 0.62
C ARG A 139 2.19 -13.76 1.41
N LEU A 140 1.36 -13.34 2.36
CA LEU A 140 1.67 -12.28 3.31
C LEU A 140 2.15 -12.89 4.63
N SER A 141 2.72 -12.05 5.48
CA SER A 141 3.00 -12.36 6.87
C SER A 141 1.86 -11.86 7.74
N GLN A 142 1.15 -12.77 8.40
CA GLN A 142 0.17 -12.42 9.42
C GLN A 142 0.91 -11.92 10.67
N ILE A 143 0.53 -10.76 11.17
CA ILE A 143 1.05 -10.17 12.41
C ILE A 143 -0.03 -10.33 13.49
N PRO A 144 0.25 -11.08 14.57
CA PRO A 144 -0.63 -11.15 15.74
C PRO A 144 -0.95 -9.75 16.29
N TYR A 145 -2.24 -9.45 16.47
CA TYR A 145 -2.71 -8.11 16.89
C TYR A 145 -2.07 -7.61 18.20
N ILE A 146 -1.75 -8.51 19.13
CA ILE A 146 -1.07 -8.16 20.39
C ILE A 146 0.24 -7.40 20.19
N GLN A 147 0.95 -7.66 19.08
CA GLN A 147 2.20 -6.98 18.75
C GLN A 147 2.00 -5.54 18.26
N LEU A 148 0.78 -5.18 17.83
CA LEU A 148 0.42 -3.84 17.34
C LEU A 148 -0.06 -2.92 18.47
N HIS A 149 -0.16 -3.42 19.71
CA HIS A 149 -0.62 -2.64 20.84
C HIS A 149 0.19 -1.34 21.02
N GLY A 150 -0.53 -0.22 21.23
CA GLY A 150 0.06 1.11 21.38
C GLY A 150 0.45 1.78 20.06
N LEU A 151 0.01 1.26 18.91
CA LEU A 151 -0.01 1.99 17.65
C LEU A 151 -1.38 2.63 17.41
N ASN A 152 -1.39 3.76 16.70
CA ASN A 152 -2.62 4.35 16.20
C ASN A 152 -3.08 3.61 14.95
N GLU A 153 -4.39 3.46 14.80
CA GLU A 153 -5.00 2.77 13.67
C GLU A 153 -5.89 3.74 12.91
N PHE A 154 -5.74 3.74 11.58
CA PHE A 154 -6.48 4.64 10.70
C PHE A 154 -7.24 3.85 9.64
N ARG A 155 -8.44 4.33 9.34
CA ARG A 155 -9.35 3.73 8.36
C ARG A 155 -9.09 4.27 6.96
N ILE A 156 -9.25 3.38 5.99
CA ILE A 156 -9.28 3.70 4.58
C ILE A 156 -10.58 3.18 3.97
N ASN A 157 -11.26 4.07 3.26
CA ASN A 157 -12.58 3.93 2.69
C ASN A 157 -12.47 4.17 1.17
N LEU A 158 -12.60 3.09 0.39
CA LEU A 158 -12.56 3.13 -1.08
C LEU A 158 -13.90 2.61 -1.62
N ASP A 159 -14.94 3.43 -1.45
CA ASP A 159 -16.30 3.11 -1.88
C ASP A 159 -16.39 2.96 -3.40
N ILE A 160 -15.72 3.84 -4.15
CA ILE A 160 -15.65 3.78 -5.61
C ILE A 160 -14.39 3.05 -6.13
N GLY A 161 -13.63 2.42 -5.24
CA GLY A 161 -12.34 1.77 -5.52
C GLY A 161 -11.19 2.76 -5.51
N GLY A 162 -9.97 2.29 -5.71
CA GLY A 162 -8.81 3.17 -5.67
C GLY A 162 -7.48 2.46 -5.53
N MET A 163 -6.48 3.21 -5.11
CA MET A 163 -5.11 2.75 -4.97
C MET A 163 -4.59 2.97 -3.55
N VAL A 164 -3.77 2.02 -3.11
CA VAL A 164 -2.91 2.19 -1.94
C VAL A 164 -1.48 1.82 -2.32
N ILE A 165 -0.53 2.71 -2.08
CA ILE A 165 0.91 2.41 -2.10
C ILE A 165 1.33 2.15 -0.66
N MET A 166 1.86 0.96 -0.37
CA MET A 166 2.26 0.55 0.97
C MET A 166 3.72 0.14 1.03
N HIS A 167 4.35 0.46 2.16
CA HIS A 167 5.61 -0.10 2.57
C HIS A 167 5.46 -1.60 2.86
N PRO A 168 6.42 -2.46 2.45
CA PRO A 168 6.30 -3.91 2.63
C PRO A 168 6.04 -4.40 4.06
N ARG A 169 6.50 -3.63 5.06
CA ARG A 169 6.36 -3.92 6.49
C ARG A 169 5.16 -3.24 7.16
N LEU A 170 4.38 -2.44 6.42
CA LEU A 170 3.20 -1.81 7.01
C LEU A 170 2.13 -2.86 7.28
N ALA A 171 1.60 -2.86 8.49
CA ALA A 171 0.57 -3.78 8.95
C ALA A 171 -0.79 -3.20 8.63
N PHE A 172 -1.64 -3.99 7.97
CA PHE A 172 -2.97 -3.59 7.58
C PHE A 172 -3.95 -4.77 7.63
N THR A 173 -5.25 -4.47 7.70
CA THR A 173 -6.32 -5.46 7.63
C THR A 173 -7.36 -5.06 6.58
N VAL A 174 -8.07 -6.07 6.07
CA VAL A 174 -9.14 -5.91 5.07
C VAL A 174 -10.46 -6.29 5.73
N GLU A 175 -11.18 -5.29 6.21
CA GLU A 175 -12.44 -5.49 6.94
C GLU A 175 -13.57 -5.90 5.99
N ASP A 176 -13.65 -5.22 4.84
CA ASP A 176 -14.65 -5.47 3.81
C ASP A 176 -14.15 -5.11 2.41
N THR A 177 -14.66 -5.79 1.39
CA THR A 177 -14.37 -5.52 -0.03
C THR A 177 -15.35 -6.27 -0.94
N GLN A 178 -15.77 -5.67 -2.05
CA GLN A 178 -16.67 -6.32 -3.03
C GLN A 178 -15.94 -7.24 -4.03
N GLY A 179 -14.66 -7.54 -3.78
CA GLY A 179 -13.87 -8.41 -4.64
C GLY A 179 -12.51 -8.73 -4.04
N THR A 180 -11.50 -8.84 -4.89
CA THR A 180 -10.12 -9.02 -4.45
C THR A 180 -9.25 -7.89 -4.97
N ALA A 181 -8.39 -7.35 -4.12
CA ALA A 181 -7.32 -6.48 -4.58
C ALA A 181 -6.23 -7.25 -5.30
N THR A 182 -5.49 -6.53 -6.14
CA THR A 182 -4.23 -6.99 -6.70
C THR A 182 -3.11 -6.08 -6.24
N GLY A 183 -2.08 -6.68 -5.64
CA GLY A 183 -0.85 -5.99 -5.23
C GLY A 183 0.27 -6.26 -6.22
N TYR A 184 1.00 -5.21 -6.61
CA TYR A 184 2.17 -5.28 -7.48
C TYR A 184 3.42 -4.83 -6.73
N VAL A 185 4.46 -5.66 -6.72
CA VAL A 185 5.69 -5.38 -5.98
C VAL A 185 6.79 -4.89 -6.91
N PHE A 186 7.37 -3.75 -6.56
CA PHE A 186 8.52 -3.17 -7.26
C PHE A 186 9.69 -3.00 -6.31
N GLU A 187 10.88 -3.14 -6.86
CA GLU A 187 12.16 -2.97 -6.18
C GLU A 187 12.95 -1.85 -6.86
N LEU A 188 13.60 -0.98 -6.07
CA LEU A 188 14.51 0.04 -6.60
C LEU A 188 15.62 -0.59 -7.44
N PRO A 189 16.21 0.16 -8.40
CA PRO A 189 17.42 -0.26 -9.07
C PRO A 189 18.49 -0.62 -8.03
N LYS A 190 19.24 -1.70 -8.27
CA LYS A 190 20.47 -1.94 -7.51
C LYS A 190 21.42 -0.80 -7.81
N THR A 191 21.68 0.07 -6.84
CA THR A 191 22.87 0.91 -6.89
C THR A 191 24.07 -0.03 -6.81
N ASN A 192 24.92 -0.04 -7.84
CA ASN A 192 26.23 -0.66 -7.69
C ASN A 192 26.88 -0.05 -6.44
N PRO A 193 27.44 -0.85 -5.51
CA PRO A 193 28.23 -0.28 -4.45
C PRO A 193 29.32 0.56 -5.10
N GLN A 194 29.35 1.86 -4.79
CA GLN A 194 30.51 2.67 -5.13
C GLN A 194 31.71 2.01 -4.43
N PRO A 195 32.83 1.76 -5.13
CA PRO A 195 34.04 1.31 -4.46
C PRO A 195 34.45 2.39 -3.45
N LEU A 196 34.80 1.93 -2.25
CA LEU A 196 35.37 2.70 -1.15
C LEU A 196 36.57 3.55 -1.60
#